data_AF-A0AAE3EZM7-F1
#
_entry.id   AF-A0AAE3EZM7-F1
#
_cell.length_a   1.000
_cell.length_b   1.000
_cell.length_c   1.000
_cell.angle_alpha   90.00
_cell.angle_beta   90.00
_cell.angle_gamma   90.00
#
_symmetry.space_group_name_H-M   'P 1'
#
loop_
_entity.id
_entity.type
_entity.pdbx_description
1 polymer ?
#
loop_
_entity_poly.entity_id
_entity_poly.type
_entity_poly.pdbx_seq_one_letter_code
_entity_poly.pdbx_strand_id
1 'polypeptide(L)' 'MQFKSLPQLLDYFKEESTGIAYYENIRWGSIPACPHCGSVNPYKTNRGWKCSDKDCHKKFTVRVGSIRKL' A
#
# COMPACT_ATOMS: atom_id res chain seq x y z
N MET A 1 1.22 16.62 -7.17
CA MET A 1 2.59 16.76 -6.60
C MET A 1 3.53 17.11 -7.75
N GLN A 2 4.33 18.16 -7.63
CA GLN A 2 5.25 18.58 -8.68
C GLN A 2 6.65 18.68 -8.05
N PHE A 3 7.49 17.67 -8.27
CA PHE A 3 8.88 17.67 -7.81
C PHE A 3 9.71 18.48 -8.80
N LYS A 4 10.53 19.42 -8.29
CA LYS A 4 11.33 20.33 -9.14
C LYS A 4 12.67 19.72 -9.57
N SER A 5 13.12 18.65 -8.91
CA SER A 5 14.38 17.97 -9.22
C SER A 5 14.42 16.52 -8.74
N LEU A 6 15.24 15.69 -9.40
CA LEU A 6 15.45 14.27 -9.03
C LEU A 6 15.97 14.07 -7.59
N PRO A 7 16.88 14.92 -7.05
CA PRO A 7 17.31 14.78 -5.66
C PRO A 7 16.18 14.97 -4.63
N GLN A 8 15.25 15.90 -4.89
CA GLN A 8 14.07 16.09 -4.01
C GLN A 8 13.16 14.86 -3.99
N LEU A 9 13.03 14.18 -5.13
CA LEU A 9 12.29 12.93 -5.22
C LEU A 9 12.95 11.84 -4.35
N LEU A 10 14.27 11.69 -4.48
CA LEU A 10 15.04 10.68 -3.72
C LEU A 10 14.99 10.94 -2.21
N ASP A 11 15.04 12.21 -1.79
CA ASP A 11 14.98 12.56 -0.37
C ASP A 11 13.57 12.35 0.21
N TYR A 12 12.52 12.57 -0.59
CA TYR A 12 11.13 12.29 -0.20
C TYR A 12 10.84 10.78 -0.04
N PHE A 13 11.37 9.95 -0.95
CA PHE A 13 11.23 8.49 -0.90
C PHE A 13 12.34 7.78 -0.10
N LYS A 14 13.11 8.53 0.70
CA LYS A 14 14.19 8.00 1.52
C LYS A 14 13.70 7.06 2.61
N GLU A 15 12.50 7.31 3.14
CA GLU A 15 11.86 6.45 4.12
C GLU A 15 10.84 5.51 3.46
N GLU A 16 10.93 4.23 3.82
CA GLU A 16 10.02 3.19 3.33
C GLU A 16 8.56 3.47 3.72
N SER A 17 8.35 4.06 4.89
CA SER A 17 7.04 4.52 5.42
C SER A 17 6.36 5.52 4.48
N THR A 18 7.09 6.51 3.97
CA THR A 18 6.58 7.53 3.03
C THR A 18 6.18 6.89 1.71
N GLY A 19 6.99 5.94 1.22
CA GLY A 19 6.66 5.16 0.04
C GLY A 19 5.37 4.36 0.22
N ILE A 20 5.23 3.66 1.35
CA ILE A 20 4.03 2.86 1.65
C ILE A 20 2.79 3.76 1.70
N ALA A 21 2.83 4.87 2.44
CA ALA A 21 1.69 5.79 2.55
C ALA A 21 1.29 6.40 1.20
N TYR A 22 2.28 6.75 0.37
CA TYR A 22 2.06 7.26 -0.98
C TYR A 22 1.37 6.21 -1.87
N TYR A 23 1.88 4.98 -1.88
CA TYR A 23 1.27 3.89 -2.63
C TYR A 23 -0.11 3.50 -2.08
N GLU A 24 -0.34 3.60 -0.76
CA GLU A 24 -1.65 3.32 -0.15
C GLU A 24 -2.69 4.30 -0.69
N ASN A 25 -2.33 5.58 -0.76
CA ASN A 25 -3.18 6.62 -1.34
C ASN A 25 -3.43 6.40 -2.84
N ILE A 26 -2.39 6.06 -3.63
CA ILE A 26 -2.59 5.77 -5.06
C ILE A 26 -3.49 4.56 -5.29
N ARG A 27 -3.31 3.49 -4.51
CA ARG A 27 -3.98 2.22 -4.77
C ARG A 27 -5.41 2.20 -4.28
N TRP A 28 -5.66 2.80 -3.12
CA TRP A 28 -6.94 2.70 -2.42
C TRP A 28 -7.58 4.05 -2.11
N GLY A 29 -6.83 5.14 -2.19
CA GLY A 29 -7.29 6.45 -1.76
C GLY A 29 -7.78 6.40 -0.31
N SER A 30 -9.08 6.58 -0.13
CA SER A 30 -9.76 6.53 1.17
C SER A 30 -10.38 5.17 1.52
N ILE A 31 -10.49 4.23 0.57
CA ILE A 31 -11.22 2.96 0.75
C ILE A 31 -10.26 1.79 0.52
N PRO A 32 -9.53 1.34 1.56
CA PRO A 32 -8.69 0.17 1.44
C PRO A 32 -9.53 -1.07 1.14
N ALA A 33 -9.08 -1.85 0.16
CA ALA A 33 -9.75 -3.06 -0.29
C ALA A 33 -8.76 -4.23 -0.38
N CYS A 34 -9.19 -5.42 0.05
CA CYS A 34 -8.39 -6.62 -0.01
C CYS A 34 -8.10 -7.00 -1.46
N PRO A 35 -6.83 -7.13 -1.87
CA PRO A 35 -6.49 -7.50 -3.25
C PRO A 35 -6.77 -8.97 -3.57
N HIS A 36 -7.12 -9.80 -2.58
CA HIS A 36 -7.40 -11.23 -2.77
C HIS A 36 -8.88 -11.54 -2.96
N CYS A 37 -9.77 -10.87 -2.23
CA CYS A 37 -11.20 -11.14 -2.24
C CYS A 37 -12.06 -9.90 -2.53
N GLY A 38 -11.47 -8.70 -2.63
CA GLY A 38 -12.21 -7.45 -2.87
C GLY A 38 -12.90 -6.87 -1.65
N SER A 39 -12.85 -7.52 -0.48
CA SER A 39 -13.47 -7.01 0.75
C SER A 39 -12.95 -5.62 1.12
N VAL A 40 -13.87 -4.69 1.38
CA VAL A 40 -13.57 -3.31 1.77
C VAL A 40 -13.35 -3.23 3.29
N ASN A 41 -12.58 -2.23 3.74
CA ASN A 41 -12.22 -2.03 5.15
C ASN A 41 -11.39 -3.16 5.79
N PRO A 42 -10.22 -3.53 5.23
CA PRO A 42 -9.25 -4.36 5.92
C PRO A 42 -8.69 -3.67 7.17
N TYR A 43 -8.23 -4.45 8.14
CA TYR A 43 -7.58 -3.96 9.36
C TYR A 43 -6.13 -3.55 9.10
N LYS A 44 -5.72 -2.37 9.58
CA LYS A 44 -4.32 -1.94 9.55
C LYS A 44 -3.53 -2.65 10.67
N THR A 45 -2.33 -3.10 10.35
CA THR A 45 -1.40 -3.79 11.25
C THR A 45 -0.02 -3.13 11.17
N ASN A 46 0.88 -3.46 12.11
CA ASN A 46 2.24 -2.88 12.14
C ASN A 46 3.07 -3.15 10.87
N ARG A 47 2.72 -4.17 10.07
CA ARG A 47 3.49 -4.55 8.86
C ARG A 47 2.68 -4.46 7.56
N GLY A 48 1.47 -3.88 7.60
CA GLY A 48 0.58 -3.82 6.43
C GLY A 48 -0.89 -3.97 6.82
N TRP A 49 -1.63 -4.77 6.06
CA TRP A 49 -3.08 -4.89 6.17
C TRP A 49 -3.51 -6.34 6.36
N LYS A 50 -4.67 -6.54 6.96
CA LYS A 50 -5.30 -7.84 7.15
C LYS A 50 -6.75 -7.77 6.66
N CYS A 51 -7.15 -8.72 5.83
CA CYS A 51 -8.52 -8.79 5.34
C CYS A 51 -9.51 -8.96 6.50
N SER A 52 -10.61 -8.21 6.44
CA SER A 52 -11.73 -8.26 7.40
C SER A 52 -12.64 -9.46 7.17
N ASP A 53 -12.74 -9.92 5.93
CA ASP A 53 -13.44 -11.14 5.56
C ASP A 53 -12.88 -12.37 6.30
N LYS A 54 -13.76 -13.19 6.87
CA LYS A 54 -13.42 -14.39 7.65
C LYS A 54 -12.91 -15.54 6.78
N ASP A 55 -13.43 -15.67 5.56
CA ASP A 55 -13.04 -16.72 4.63
C ASP A 55 -11.69 -16.41 3.98
N CYS A 56 -11.41 -15.12 3.74
CA CYS A 56 -10.09 -14.70 3.27
C CYS A 56 -9.08 -14.67 4.42
N HIS A 57 -9.29 -13.77 5.39
CA HIS A 57 -8.41 -13.49 6.54
C HIS A 57 -6.90 -13.31 6.26
N LYS A 58 -6.52 -13.17 4.98
CA LYS A 58 -5.13 -13.06 4.54
C LYS A 58 -4.54 -11.71 4.92
N LYS A 59 -3.24 -11.72 5.24
CA LYS A 59 -2.42 -10.51 5.41
C LYS A 59 -1.86 -10.09 4.06
N PHE A 60 -1.83 -8.81 3.78
CA PHE A 60 -1.31 -8.24 2.55
C PHE A 60 -0.66 -6.88 2.81
N THR A 61 0.11 -6.40 1.85
CA THR A 61 0.68 -5.06 1.87
C THR A 61 0.27 -4.34 0.60
N VAL A 62 0.51 -3.02 0.55
CA VAL A 62 0.27 -2.23 -0.65
C VAL A 62 1.07 -2.68 -1.87
N ARG A 63 2.13 -3.49 -1.66
CA ARG A 63 2.97 -4.09 -2.71
C ARG A 63 2.36 -5.33 -3.36
N VAL A 64 1.24 -5.86 -2.85
CA VAL A 64 0.59 -7.03 -3.45
C VAL A 64 0.10 -6.70 -4.86
N GLY A 65 0.54 -7.49 -5.83
CA GLY A 65 0.21 -7.29 -7.25
C GLY A 65 1.09 -6.27 -7.98
N SER A 66 2.02 -5.60 -7.29
CA SER A 66 3.13 -4.90 -7.95
C SER A 66 4.07 -5.95 -8.53
N ILE A 67 4.57 -5.75 -9.76
CA ILE A 67 5.51 -6.65 -10.44
C ILE A 67 6.62 -7.06 -9.47
N ARG A 68 6.52 -8.29 -8.95
CA ARG A 68 7.65 -9.00 -8.39
C ARG A 68 8.43 -9.48 -9.61
N LYS A 69 9.37 -8.66 -10.08
CA LYS A 69 10.27 -9.10 -11.14
C LYS A 69 11.04 -10.30 -10.57
N LEU A 70 10.88 -11.41 -11.29
CA LEU A 70 11.49 -12.75 -11.20
C LEU A 70 12.66 -12.89 -10.22
#